data_AF-A0A9D0KXT7-F1
#
_entry.id   AF-A0A9D0KXT7-F1
#
_cell.length_a   1.000
_cell.length_b   1.000
_cell.length_c   1.000
_cell.angle_alpha   90.00
_cell.angle_beta   90.00
_cell.angle_gamma   90.00
#
_symmetry.space_group_name_H-M   'P 1'
#
loop_
_entity.id
_entity.type
_entity.pdbx_description
1 polymer ?
#
loop_
_entity_poly.entity_id
_entity_poly.type
_entity_poly.pdbx_seq_one_letter_code
_entity_poly.pdbx_strand_id
1 'polypeptide(L)'
;MENAGKILVIEDSKTMNNIIANKLKDLGFSVHSAFSLREADKYLDKNRYDLIILDLHLPDGEGSDLIMDIRSITDTKIIILTSVKDEYLRDELFKYGILDYIVKDKNLQYSLEEIIKIIKHIKKKERDKILVIDDSRFVCKQVKRVLEPRNYIVETASTGKEGLQKLHQGNFSLVVLDMELPDIHGTQLLQAVRENRRFIKLPVLVLSGTADAETVRYILKNGASDYLRKPFIFEEFLLRVDLWVDYYRQSRELDEKTNQLEKLNKNLEERIKQETLKNLEKDRLLFAKSRLAEIGQMMSAVAHQWKQPLNSLSALISRTYLRYQLNNGSIDKQTMDFCFENANLQIQDMSETITNFMNFFKPDKEKEIFNLYTIIRRTIKLIKNVLKSNNIELEVDVDRSIYVEGYPNEFGQIILNMINNSKDAFLERNITDRKIKISAKENKNSIYIFIEDTAGGIPEDIKTQIFEPYFTTKNSRGTGLGLYICKLIVENYMRGEIGVKNTSKGAKFEIKLPKIKQQTT
;
A
#
# COMPACT_ATOMS: atom_id res chain seq x y z
N MET A 1 -27.61 -18.99 -2.59
CA MET A 1 -28.04 -19.63 -3.85
C MET A 1 -29.43 -19.10 -4.15
N GLU A 2 -29.49 -17.91 -4.76
CA GLU A 2 -30.75 -17.27 -5.13
C GLU A 2 -31.38 -18.02 -6.31
N ASN A 3 -32.71 -18.15 -6.29
CA ASN A 3 -33.53 -18.93 -7.21
C ASN A 3 -33.14 -18.66 -8.67
N ALA A 4 -32.36 -19.56 -9.28
CA ALA A 4 -31.88 -19.38 -10.63
C ALA A 4 -33.06 -19.59 -11.59
N GLY A 5 -33.66 -18.47 -12.01
CA GLY A 5 -34.87 -18.45 -12.84
C GLY A 5 -34.89 -19.44 -14.02
N LYS A 6 -36.10 -19.87 -14.38
CA LYS A 6 -36.38 -20.94 -15.35
C LYS A 6 -36.43 -20.39 -16.77
N ILE A 7 -35.69 -21.03 -17.67
CA ILE A 7 -35.62 -20.69 -19.10
C ILE A 7 -36.13 -21.86 -19.93
N LEU A 8 -36.94 -21.58 -20.95
CA LEU A 8 -37.33 -22.54 -21.98
C LEU A 8 -36.61 -22.20 -23.28
N VAL A 9 -35.90 -23.16 -23.87
CA VAL A 9 -35.26 -23.03 -25.19
C VAL A 9 -36.03 -23.86 -26.20
N ILE A 10 -36.67 -23.19 -27.15
CA ILE A 10 -37.49 -23.79 -28.21
C ILE A 10 -36.71 -23.65 -29.52
N GLU A 11 -36.11 -24.74 -29.97
CA GLU A 11 -35.20 -24.76 -31.11
C GLU A 11 -35.17 -26.19 -31.69
N ASP A 12 -35.44 -26.33 -32.99
CA ASP A 12 -35.53 -27.62 -33.68
C ASP A 12 -34.16 -28.31 -33.79
N SER A 13 -33.10 -27.53 -34.01
CA SER A 13 -31.72 -28.01 -34.05
C SER A 13 -31.26 -28.48 -32.68
N LYS A 14 -31.29 -29.79 -32.46
CA LYS A 14 -30.80 -30.43 -31.22
C LYS A 14 -29.40 -29.95 -30.81
N THR A 15 -28.51 -29.78 -31.79
CA THR A 15 -27.15 -29.30 -31.56
C THR A 15 -27.16 -27.89 -30.99
N MET A 16 -27.91 -26.97 -31.61
CA MET A 16 -27.94 -25.58 -31.18
C MET A 16 -28.69 -25.40 -29.85
N ASN A 17 -29.82 -26.10 -29.68
CA ASN A 17 -30.54 -26.15 -28.42
C ASN A 17 -29.64 -26.58 -27.27
N ASN A 18 -28.89 -27.69 -27.45
CA ASN A 18 -27.96 -28.18 -26.44
C ASN A 18 -26.83 -27.18 -26.13
N ILE A 19 -26.29 -26.49 -27.14
CA ILE A 19 -25.26 -25.45 -26.93
C ILE A 19 -25.81 -24.32 -26.05
N ILE A 20 -26.98 -23.78 -26.41
CA ILE A 20 -27.64 -22.70 -25.65
C ILE A 20 -27.98 -23.18 -24.23
N ALA A 21 -28.60 -24.36 -24.12
CA ALA A 21 -29.05 -24.90 -22.84
C ALA A 21 -27.90 -25.21 -21.89
N ASN A 22 -26.80 -25.80 -22.38
CA ASN A 22 -25.63 -26.08 -21.55
C ASN A 22 -24.98 -24.78 -21.05
N LYS A 23 -24.81 -23.79 -21.94
CA LYS A 23 -24.23 -22.50 -21.55
C LYS A 23 -25.05 -21.78 -20.49
N LEU A 24 -26.38 -21.85 -20.58
CA LEU A 24 -27.29 -21.28 -19.56
C LEU A 24 -27.28 -22.10 -18.26
N LYS A 25 -27.21 -23.42 -18.33
CA LYS A 25 -27.07 -24.30 -17.14
C LYS A 25 -25.75 -24.04 -16.40
N ASP A 26 -24.65 -23.81 -17.11
CA ASP A 26 -23.35 -23.47 -16.51
C ASP A 26 -23.40 -22.16 -15.71
N LEU A 27 -24.26 -21.23 -16.12
CA LEU A 27 -24.53 -19.99 -15.38
C LEU A 27 -25.55 -20.16 -14.24
N GLY A 28 -25.95 -21.41 -13.95
CA GLY A 28 -26.81 -21.81 -12.86
C GLY A 28 -28.30 -21.83 -13.18
N PHE A 29 -28.74 -21.51 -14.41
CA PHE A 29 -30.17 -21.44 -14.74
C PHE A 29 -30.80 -22.83 -14.86
N SER A 30 -32.08 -22.94 -14.47
CA SER A 30 -32.88 -24.13 -14.76
C SER A 30 -33.40 -24.03 -16.19
N VAL A 31 -32.98 -24.95 -17.07
CA VAL A 31 -33.30 -24.89 -18.50
C VAL A 31 -34.09 -26.11 -18.94
N HIS A 32 -35.23 -25.89 -19.59
CA HIS A 32 -35.97 -26.90 -20.34
C HIS A 32 -35.78 -26.68 -21.85
N SER A 33 -35.75 -27.78 -22.60
CA SER A 33 -35.53 -27.78 -24.05
C SER A 33 -36.74 -28.36 -24.74
N ALA A 34 -37.25 -27.68 -25.76
CA ALA A 34 -38.29 -28.16 -26.67
C ALA A 34 -37.79 -28.06 -28.11
N PHE A 35 -38.18 -29.03 -28.95
CA PHE A 35 -37.75 -29.13 -30.35
C PHE A 35 -38.89 -28.92 -31.35
N SER A 36 -40.09 -28.63 -30.86
CA SER A 36 -41.31 -28.41 -31.64
C SER A 36 -42.30 -27.55 -30.83
N LEU A 37 -43.26 -26.90 -31.49
CA LEU A 37 -44.33 -26.13 -30.86
C LEU A 37 -45.16 -27.01 -29.92
N ARG A 38 -45.56 -28.21 -30.35
CA ARG A 38 -46.33 -29.16 -29.52
C ARG A 38 -45.61 -29.57 -28.23
N GLU A 39 -44.29 -29.62 -28.26
CA GLU A 39 -43.49 -29.90 -27.07
C GLU A 39 -43.37 -28.67 -26.17
N ALA A 40 -43.22 -27.48 -26.76
CA ALA A 40 -43.22 -26.22 -26.04
C ALA A 40 -44.54 -26.01 -25.27
N ASP A 41 -45.69 -26.27 -25.90
CA ASP A 41 -47.01 -26.14 -25.26
C ASP A 41 -47.15 -27.00 -24.01
N LYS A 42 -46.73 -28.28 -24.08
CA LYS A 42 -46.73 -29.19 -22.92
C LYS A 42 -45.90 -28.65 -21.76
N TYR A 43 -44.81 -27.94 -22.06
CA TYR A 43 -43.95 -27.33 -21.07
C TYR A 43 -44.57 -26.04 -20.49
N LEU A 44 -45.20 -25.22 -21.33
CA LEU A 44 -45.87 -23.96 -20.96
C LEU A 44 -47.15 -24.18 -20.15
N ASP A 45 -47.86 -25.29 -20.38
CA ASP A 45 -49.03 -25.69 -19.59
C ASP A 45 -48.67 -26.06 -18.15
N LYS A 46 -47.52 -26.71 -17.97
CA LYS A 46 -47.09 -27.28 -16.67
C LYS A 46 -46.19 -26.36 -15.87
N ASN A 47 -45.54 -25.39 -16.51
CA ASN A 47 -44.52 -24.55 -15.88
C ASN A 47 -44.70 -23.08 -16.22
N ARG A 48 -44.15 -22.23 -15.37
CA ARG A 48 -43.93 -20.81 -15.66
C ARG A 48 -42.45 -20.59 -15.88
N TYR A 49 -42.12 -19.80 -16.90
CA TYR A 49 -40.75 -19.44 -17.27
C TYR A 49 -40.55 -17.94 -17.13
N ASP A 50 -39.35 -17.56 -16.70
CA ASP A 50 -38.91 -16.17 -16.63
C ASP A 50 -38.51 -15.66 -18.02
N LEU A 51 -37.96 -16.56 -18.85
CA LEU A 51 -37.50 -16.28 -20.20
C LEU A 51 -37.77 -17.46 -21.14
N ILE A 52 -38.13 -17.16 -22.37
CA ILE A 52 -38.21 -18.11 -23.49
C ILE A 52 -37.25 -17.65 -24.58
N ILE A 53 -36.44 -18.56 -25.08
CA ILE A 53 -35.64 -18.37 -26.30
C ILE A 53 -36.34 -19.20 -27.38
N LEU A 54 -36.81 -18.53 -28.43
CA LEU A 54 -37.72 -19.12 -29.41
C LEU A 54 -37.16 -18.98 -30.82
N ASP A 55 -37.01 -20.10 -31.50
CA ASP A 55 -36.85 -20.14 -32.95
C ASP A 55 -38.16 -19.80 -33.67
N LEU A 56 -38.07 -19.02 -34.74
CA LEU A 56 -39.23 -18.70 -35.57
C LEU A 56 -39.65 -19.87 -36.47
N HIS A 57 -38.71 -20.66 -36.98
CA HIS A 57 -39.04 -21.71 -37.96
C HIS A 57 -38.95 -23.08 -37.29
N LEU A 58 -40.10 -23.61 -36.86
CA LEU A 58 -40.18 -24.92 -36.19
C LEU A 58 -40.82 -25.97 -37.11
N PRO A 59 -40.54 -27.27 -36.90
CA PRO A 59 -40.99 -28.32 -37.80
C PRO A 59 -42.52 -28.51 -37.88
N ASP A 60 -43.27 -27.98 -36.91
CA ASP A 60 -44.72 -28.12 -36.77
C ASP A 60 -45.48 -26.78 -36.84
N GLY A 61 -44.82 -25.67 -37.19
CA GLY A 61 -45.44 -24.37 -37.44
C GLY A 61 -44.48 -23.18 -37.27
N GLU A 62 -45.02 -21.97 -37.44
CA GLU A 62 -44.27 -20.73 -37.22
C GLU A 62 -44.30 -20.33 -35.74
N GLY A 63 -43.14 -20.06 -35.16
CA GLY A 63 -42.97 -19.61 -33.79
C GLY A 63 -43.64 -18.25 -33.51
N SER A 64 -43.94 -17.44 -34.54
CA SER A 64 -44.67 -16.18 -34.39
C SER A 64 -46.06 -16.36 -33.78
N ASP A 65 -46.75 -17.45 -34.10
CA ASP A 65 -48.10 -17.74 -33.58
C ASP A 65 -48.05 -17.95 -32.06
N LEU A 66 -47.02 -18.67 -31.60
CA LEU A 66 -46.79 -18.95 -30.18
C LEU A 66 -46.51 -17.67 -29.37
N ILE A 67 -45.93 -16.63 -29.97
CA ILE A 67 -45.67 -15.35 -29.29
C ILE A 67 -46.98 -14.69 -28.87
N MET A 68 -47.98 -14.70 -29.75
CA MET A 68 -49.29 -14.09 -29.46
C MET A 68 -50.00 -14.84 -28.33
N ASP A 69 -49.96 -16.17 -28.38
CA ASP A 69 -50.57 -17.03 -27.37
C ASP A 69 -49.90 -16.86 -25.99
N ILE A 70 -48.57 -16.92 -25.94
CA ILE A 70 -47.80 -16.71 -24.69
C ILE A 70 -48.13 -15.32 -24.11
N ARG A 71 -48.13 -14.28 -24.96
CA ARG A 71 -48.38 -12.90 -24.50
C ARG A 71 -49.78 -12.67 -23.98
N SER A 72 -50.77 -13.42 -24.47
CA SER A 72 -52.14 -13.34 -23.97
C SER A 72 -52.31 -13.95 -22.56
N ILE A 73 -51.36 -14.80 -22.14
CA ILE A 73 -51.46 -15.61 -20.92
C ILE A 73 -50.42 -15.21 -19.86
N THR A 74 -49.22 -14.76 -20.26
CA THR A 74 -48.12 -14.44 -19.34
C THR A 74 -47.27 -13.24 -19.77
N ASP A 75 -46.60 -12.60 -18.78
CA ASP A 75 -45.57 -11.57 -18.99
C ASP A 75 -44.17 -12.15 -19.25
N THR A 76 -44.09 -13.43 -19.62
CA THR A 76 -42.80 -14.11 -19.84
C THR A 76 -41.97 -13.37 -20.87
N LYS A 77 -40.67 -13.20 -20.60
CA LYS A 77 -39.78 -12.50 -21.53
C LYS A 77 -39.41 -13.41 -22.69
N ILE A 78 -39.29 -12.88 -23.90
CA ILE A 78 -39.05 -13.68 -25.11
C ILE A 78 -37.85 -13.09 -25.87
N ILE A 79 -36.89 -13.93 -26.25
CA ILE A 79 -35.83 -13.62 -27.19
C ILE A 79 -36.02 -14.49 -28.43
N ILE A 80 -35.93 -13.88 -29.61
CA ILE A 80 -36.14 -14.57 -30.87
C ILE A 80 -34.81 -15.00 -31.46
N LEU A 81 -34.75 -16.24 -31.95
CA LEU A 81 -33.69 -16.77 -32.79
C LEU A 81 -34.26 -16.98 -34.19
N THR A 82 -33.52 -16.58 -35.22
CA THR A 82 -33.98 -16.73 -36.61
C THR A 82 -32.81 -16.95 -37.56
N SER A 83 -32.97 -17.81 -38.56
CA SER A 83 -32.00 -17.98 -39.65
C SER A 83 -32.14 -16.94 -40.76
N VAL A 84 -33.25 -16.20 -40.77
CA VAL A 84 -33.61 -15.23 -41.83
C VAL A 84 -33.64 -13.83 -41.25
N LYS A 85 -33.13 -12.85 -42.01
CA LYS A 85 -33.29 -11.43 -41.68
C LYS A 85 -34.60 -10.92 -42.28
N ASP A 86 -35.61 -10.74 -41.45
CA ASP A 86 -36.87 -10.07 -41.82
C ASP A 86 -37.05 -8.82 -40.96
N GLU A 87 -36.84 -7.66 -41.57
CA GLU A 87 -36.91 -6.37 -40.89
C GLU A 87 -38.34 -6.00 -40.48
N TYR A 88 -39.34 -6.35 -41.30
CA TYR A 88 -40.73 -6.03 -41.02
C TYR A 88 -41.24 -6.87 -39.84
N LEU A 89 -40.98 -8.19 -39.88
CA LEU A 89 -41.33 -9.10 -38.81
C LEU A 89 -40.61 -8.71 -37.52
N ARG A 90 -39.31 -8.39 -37.58
CA ARG A 90 -38.55 -7.91 -36.41
C ARG A 90 -39.22 -6.73 -35.73
N ASP A 91 -39.54 -5.68 -36.49
CA ASP A 91 -40.14 -4.46 -35.94
C ASP A 91 -41.56 -4.70 -35.41
N GLU A 92 -42.30 -5.63 -36.00
CA GLU A 92 -43.59 -6.08 -35.50
C GLU A 92 -43.44 -6.82 -34.15
N LEU A 93 -42.50 -7.76 -34.06
CA LEU A 93 -42.25 -8.52 -32.83
C LEU A 93 -41.78 -7.64 -31.68
N PHE A 94 -40.97 -6.61 -31.92
CA PHE A 94 -40.62 -5.62 -30.87
C PHE A 94 -41.84 -4.88 -30.34
N LYS A 95 -42.85 -4.62 -31.18
CA LYS A 95 -44.14 -4.08 -30.68
C LYS A 95 -44.83 -5.09 -29.77
N TYR A 96 -44.69 -6.39 -29.98
CA TYR A 96 -45.19 -7.41 -29.04
C TYR A 96 -44.31 -7.58 -27.78
N GLY A 97 -43.28 -6.73 -27.60
CA GLY A 97 -42.50 -6.65 -26.37
C GLY A 97 -41.45 -7.74 -26.22
N ILE A 98 -41.00 -8.36 -27.31
CA ILE A 98 -39.81 -9.22 -27.27
C ILE A 98 -38.60 -8.42 -26.76
N LEU A 99 -37.66 -9.11 -26.14
CA LEU A 99 -36.44 -8.50 -25.60
C LEU A 99 -35.40 -8.22 -26.69
N ASP A 100 -35.30 -9.12 -27.67
CA ASP A 100 -34.33 -9.05 -28.75
C ASP A 100 -34.66 -9.99 -29.91
N TYR A 101 -34.10 -9.69 -31.09
CA TYR A 101 -34.22 -10.45 -32.33
C TYR A 101 -32.84 -10.82 -32.85
N ILE A 102 -32.46 -12.09 -32.72
CA ILE A 102 -31.09 -12.54 -32.95
C ILE A 102 -31.02 -13.43 -34.18
N VAL A 103 -30.16 -13.03 -35.12
CA VAL A 103 -29.91 -13.78 -36.35
C VAL A 103 -28.87 -14.87 -36.09
N LYS A 104 -29.21 -16.12 -36.43
CA LYS A 104 -28.35 -17.31 -36.39
C LYS A 104 -27.29 -17.21 -37.49
N ASP A 105 -26.28 -16.39 -37.30
CA ASP A 105 -25.16 -16.26 -38.23
C ASP A 105 -23.94 -17.11 -37.84
N LYS A 106 -22.82 -16.95 -38.55
CA LYS A 106 -21.59 -17.73 -38.31
C LYS A 106 -20.95 -17.47 -36.94
N ASN A 107 -21.40 -16.48 -36.18
CA ASN A 107 -20.83 -16.10 -34.89
C ASN A 107 -21.78 -16.37 -33.70
N LEU A 108 -22.32 -17.60 -33.66
CA LEU A 108 -23.21 -18.07 -32.59
C LEU A 108 -22.68 -17.79 -31.17
N GLN A 109 -21.36 -17.83 -30.97
CA GLN A 109 -20.74 -17.52 -29.68
C GLN A 109 -20.98 -16.07 -29.24
N TYR A 110 -20.91 -15.11 -30.16
CA TYR A 110 -21.19 -13.71 -29.87
C TYR A 110 -22.66 -13.49 -29.54
N SER A 111 -23.57 -14.06 -30.35
CA SER A 111 -25.01 -13.99 -30.11
C SER A 111 -25.41 -14.55 -28.75
N LEU A 112 -24.77 -15.63 -28.30
CA LEU A 112 -24.95 -16.17 -26.96
C LEU A 112 -24.51 -15.22 -25.84
N GLU A 113 -23.38 -14.52 -26.02
CA GLU A 113 -22.93 -13.52 -25.04
C GLU A 113 -23.91 -12.34 -24.94
N GLU A 114 -24.51 -11.90 -26.06
CA GLU A 114 -25.57 -10.87 -26.06
C GLU A 114 -26.82 -11.34 -25.31
N ILE A 115 -27.29 -12.56 -25.55
CA ILE A 115 -28.39 -13.17 -24.79
C ILE A 115 -28.08 -13.15 -23.29
N ILE A 116 -26.88 -13.57 -22.91
CA ILE A 116 -26.46 -13.62 -21.50
C ILE A 116 -26.43 -12.21 -20.88
N LYS A 117 -25.95 -11.21 -21.61
CA LYS A 117 -25.96 -9.80 -21.15
C LYS A 117 -27.39 -9.32 -20.87
N ILE A 118 -28.31 -9.57 -21.80
CA ILE A 118 -29.72 -9.20 -21.65
C ILE A 118 -30.32 -9.92 -20.43
N ILE A 119 -30.09 -11.23 -20.29
CA ILE A 119 -30.58 -12.02 -19.15
C ILE A 119 -30.07 -11.46 -17.82
N LYS A 120 -28.78 -11.11 -17.75
CA LYS A 120 -28.20 -10.49 -16.55
C LYS A 120 -28.84 -9.14 -16.26
N HIS A 121 -29.10 -8.33 -17.29
CA HIS A 121 -29.74 -7.04 -17.15
C HIS A 121 -31.18 -7.15 -16.61
N ILE A 122 -32.01 -8.01 -17.20
CA ILE A 122 -33.42 -8.17 -16.81
C ILE A 122 -33.60 -8.75 -15.40
N LYS A 123 -32.60 -9.48 -14.88
CA LYS A 123 -32.64 -10.06 -13.53
C LYS A 123 -32.14 -9.13 -12.43
N LYS A 124 -31.66 -7.93 -12.76
CA LYS A 124 -31.23 -6.96 -11.74
C LYS A 124 -32.39 -6.59 -10.83
N LYS A 125 -32.12 -6.58 -9.51
CA LYS A 125 -33.09 -6.17 -8.48
C LYS A 125 -33.42 -4.68 -8.59
N GLU A 126 -32.40 -3.87 -8.82
CA GLU A 126 -32.55 -2.43 -9.05
C GLU A 126 -32.83 -2.17 -10.52
N ARG A 127 -33.86 -1.36 -10.79
CA ARG A 127 -34.26 -0.97 -12.13
C ARG A 127 -33.78 0.44 -12.42
N ASP A 128 -33.10 0.60 -13.54
CA ASP A 128 -32.73 1.90 -14.04
C ASP A 128 -33.96 2.68 -14.50
N LYS A 129 -34.00 3.97 -14.15
CA LYS A 129 -35.07 4.88 -14.56
C LYS A 129 -34.66 5.65 -15.80
N ILE A 130 -35.53 5.65 -16.81
CA ILE A 130 -35.36 6.40 -18.05
C ILE A 130 -36.46 7.45 -18.12
N LEU A 131 -36.08 8.70 -18.38
CA LEU A 131 -37.03 9.79 -18.62
C LEU A 131 -37.16 10.01 -20.12
N VAL A 132 -38.37 9.91 -20.66
CA VAL A 132 -38.69 10.20 -22.05
C VAL A 132 -39.44 11.52 -22.12
N ILE A 133 -38.91 12.49 -22.85
CA ILE A 133 -39.47 13.84 -22.99
C ILE A 133 -39.86 14.02 -24.45
N ASP A 134 -41.14 13.87 -24.74
CA ASP A 134 -41.69 13.88 -26.10
C ASP A 134 -43.18 14.25 -26.03
N ASP A 135 -43.61 15.19 -26.87
CA ASP A 135 -45.00 15.66 -26.90
C ASP A 135 -45.95 14.63 -27.55
N SER A 136 -45.39 13.75 -28.40
CA SER A 136 -46.11 12.66 -29.04
C SER A 136 -46.39 11.54 -28.05
N ARG A 137 -47.64 11.49 -27.58
CA ARG A 137 -48.15 10.36 -26.77
C ARG A 137 -47.94 9.00 -27.44
N PHE A 138 -47.97 8.96 -28.76
CA PHE A 138 -47.71 7.74 -29.53
C PHE A 138 -46.25 7.30 -29.37
N VAL A 139 -45.28 8.20 -29.57
CA VAL A 139 -43.85 7.88 -29.40
C VAL A 139 -43.56 7.48 -27.95
N CYS A 140 -44.05 8.25 -26.98
CA CYS A 140 -43.93 7.91 -25.55
C CYS A 140 -44.44 6.50 -25.24
N LYS A 141 -45.61 6.12 -25.77
CA LYS A 141 -46.19 4.78 -25.57
C LYS A 141 -45.35 3.69 -26.23
N GLN A 142 -44.83 3.93 -27.43
CA GLN A 142 -43.98 2.97 -28.15
C GLN A 142 -42.65 2.75 -27.43
N VAL A 143 -41.97 3.82 -27.03
CA VAL A 143 -40.72 3.76 -26.28
C VAL A 143 -40.92 3.00 -24.96
N LYS A 144 -42.00 3.33 -24.22
CA LYS A 144 -42.36 2.62 -22.99
C LYS A 144 -42.58 1.13 -23.22
N ARG A 145 -43.33 0.77 -24.26
CA ARG A 145 -43.65 -0.62 -24.62
C ARG A 145 -42.42 -1.47 -24.94
N VAL A 146 -41.35 -0.85 -25.43
CA VAL A 146 -40.11 -1.54 -25.83
C VAL A 146 -39.08 -1.58 -24.69
N LEU A 147 -39.05 -0.57 -23.81
CA LEU A 147 -38.10 -0.50 -22.68
C LEU A 147 -38.56 -1.23 -21.42
N GLU A 148 -39.83 -1.16 -21.04
CA GLU A 148 -40.32 -1.83 -19.82
C GLU A 148 -40.13 -3.36 -19.83
N PRO A 149 -40.29 -4.07 -20.96
CA PRO A 149 -39.96 -5.49 -21.03
C PRO A 149 -38.52 -5.80 -20.62
N ARG A 150 -37.59 -4.88 -20.87
CA ARG A 150 -36.14 -5.02 -20.59
C ARG A 150 -35.76 -4.59 -19.17
N ASN A 151 -36.73 -4.51 -18.25
CA ASN A 151 -36.55 -4.21 -16.82
C ASN A 151 -36.19 -2.74 -16.51
N TYR A 152 -36.49 -1.82 -17.43
CA TYR A 152 -36.40 -0.38 -17.19
C TYR A 152 -37.69 0.17 -16.57
N ILE A 153 -37.57 1.20 -15.74
CA ILE A 153 -38.69 2.03 -15.31
C ILE A 153 -38.74 3.25 -16.23
N VAL A 154 -39.83 3.43 -16.96
CA VAL A 154 -39.97 4.54 -17.91
C VAL A 154 -40.95 5.57 -17.38
N GLU A 155 -40.46 6.78 -17.15
CA GLU A 155 -41.27 7.96 -16.87
C GLU A 155 -41.34 8.82 -18.14
N THR A 156 -42.50 9.40 -18.44
CA THR A 156 -42.71 10.21 -19.65
C THR A 156 -43.07 11.64 -19.28
N ALA A 157 -42.70 12.62 -20.08
CA ALA A 157 -43.08 14.02 -19.95
C ALA A 157 -43.48 14.57 -21.32
N SER A 158 -44.58 15.33 -21.38
CA SER A 158 -45.10 15.88 -22.64
C SER A 158 -44.59 17.29 -22.95
N THR A 159 -43.88 17.91 -22.01
CA THR A 159 -43.30 19.25 -22.15
C THR A 159 -41.90 19.29 -21.54
N GLY A 160 -41.05 20.21 -22.00
CA GLY A 160 -39.70 20.35 -21.49
C GLY A 160 -39.66 20.81 -20.03
N LYS A 161 -40.58 21.68 -19.62
CA LYS A 161 -40.76 22.09 -18.20
C LYS A 161 -41.13 20.92 -17.30
N GLU A 162 -42.07 20.06 -17.73
CA GLU A 162 -42.44 18.86 -16.99
C GLU A 162 -41.24 17.89 -16.88
N GLY A 163 -40.50 17.72 -17.98
CA GLY A 163 -39.29 16.89 -18.00
C GLY A 163 -38.24 17.39 -17.02
N LEU A 164 -37.97 18.70 -17.00
CA LEU A 164 -37.03 19.30 -16.05
C LEU A 164 -37.50 19.14 -14.60
N GLN A 165 -38.80 19.30 -14.33
CA GLN A 165 -39.36 19.07 -13.00
C GLN A 165 -39.13 17.63 -12.54
N LYS A 166 -39.39 16.64 -13.40
CA LYS A 166 -39.16 15.22 -13.11
C LYS A 166 -37.67 14.95 -12.84
N LEU A 167 -36.76 15.49 -13.64
CA LEU A 167 -35.31 15.37 -13.42
C LEU A 167 -34.87 15.83 -12.02
N HIS A 168 -35.48 16.89 -11.48
CA HIS A 168 -35.15 17.37 -10.14
C HIS A 168 -35.71 16.46 -9.03
N GLN A 169 -36.88 15.87 -9.25
CA GLN A 169 -37.57 15.00 -8.29
C GLN A 169 -37.02 13.57 -8.26
N GLY A 170 -36.48 13.07 -9.38
CA GLY A 170 -36.02 11.69 -9.54
C GLY A 170 -34.51 11.56 -9.75
N ASN A 171 -34.04 10.32 -9.74
CA ASN A 171 -32.74 9.94 -10.29
C ASN A 171 -33.00 9.12 -11.55
N PHE A 172 -32.39 9.54 -12.65
CA PHE A 172 -32.49 8.87 -13.94
C PHE A 172 -31.11 8.38 -14.37
N SER A 173 -31.10 7.29 -15.12
CA SER A 173 -29.90 6.71 -15.71
C SER A 173 -29.73 7.15 -17.17
N LEU A 174 -30.79 7.63 -17.81
CA LEU A 174 -30.81 8.16 -19.17
C LEU A 174 -31.99 9.11 -19.37
N VAL A 175 -31.80 10.14 -20.19
CA VAL A 175 -32.88 10.96 -20.75
C VAL A 175 -32.99 10.69 -22.24
N VAL A 176 -34.19 10.42 -22.72
CA VAL A 176 -34.55 10.40 -24.14
C VAL A 176 -35.30 11.68 -24.44
N LEU A 177 -34.77 12.51 -25.34
CA LEU A 177 -35.23 13.88 -25.53
C LEU A 177 -35.64 14.13 -26.98
N ASP A 178 -36.89 14.53 -27.19
CA ASP A 178 -37.31 15.12 -28.45
C ASP A 178 -36.85 16.59 -28.60
N MET A 179 -36.61 17.00 -29.84
CA MET A 179 -36.13 18.36 -30.15
C MET A 179 -37.27 19.38 -30.26
N GLU A 180 -38.47 18.95 -30.63
CA GLU A 180 -39.61 19.80 -30.96
C GLU A 180 -40.68 19.68 -29.86
N LEU A 181 -40.44 20.31 -28.71
CA LEU A 181 -41.42 20.33 -27.62
C LEU A 181 -42.31 21.59 -27.70
N PRO A 182 -43.56 21.52 -27.20
CA PRO A 182 -44.53 22.61 -27.34
C PRO A 182 -44.21 23.87 -26.54
N ASP A 183 -43.36 23.79 -25.51
CA ASP A 183 -43.08 24.90 -24.58
C ASP A 183 -41.66 25.47 -24.67
N ILE A 184 -40.65 24.63 -24.92
CA ILE A 184 -39.24 25.03 -25.08
C ILE A 184 -38.59 24.18 -26.16
N HIS A 185 -37.60 24.72 -26.88
CA HIS A 185 -36.87 23.91 -27.85
C HIS A 185 -35.94 22.91 -27.13
N GLY A 186 -35.81 21.67 -27.61
CA GLY A 186 -35.06 20.61 -26.93
C GLY A 186 -33.60 20.96 -26.64
N THR A 187 -32.95 21.78 -27.47
CA THR A 187 -31.59 22.27 -27.18
C THR A 187 -31.50 23.18 -25.95
N GLN A 188 -32.53 23.96 -25.66
CA GLN A 188 -32.57 24.80 -24.46
C GLN A 188 -32.66 23.92 -23.21
N LEU A 189 -33.45 22.84 -23.29
CA LEU A 189 -33.53 21.86 -22.21
C LEU A 189 -32.20 21.12 -22.01
N LEU A 190 -31.57 20.67 -23.10
CA LEU A 190 -30.26 20.02 -23.06
C LEU A 190 -29.21 20.91 -22.41
N GLN A 191 -29.18 22.20 -22.76
CA GLN A 191 -28.27 23.18 -22.13
C GLN A 191 -28.56 23.30 -20.63
N ALA A 192 -29.82 23.44 -20.22
CA ALA A 192 -30.20 23.50 -18.81
C ALA A 192 -29.78 22.25 -18.02
N VAL A 193 -29.85 21.06 -18.64
CA VAL A 193 -29.35 19.80 -18.04
C VAL A 193 -27.82 19.85 -17.85
N ARG A 194 -27.07 20.40 -18.81
CA ARG A 194 -25.60 20.46 -18.76
C ARG A 194 -25.06 21.53 -17.83
N GLU A 195 -25.79 22.61 -17.62
CA GLU A 195 -25.44 23.66 -16.65
C GLU A 195 -25.62 23.20 -15.19
N ASN A 196 -26.44 22.17 -14.94
CA ASN A 196 -26.65 21.63 -13.61
C ASN A 196 -25.61 20.56 -13.25
N ARG A 197 -24.79 20.85 -12.21
CA ARG A 197 -23.75 19.92 -11.71
C ARG A 197 -24.27 18.52 -11.38
N ARG A 198 -25.54 18.38 -10.97
CA ARG A 198 -26.15 17.07 -10.66
C ARG A 198 -26.35 16.21 -11.91
N PHE A 199 -26.60 16.83 -13.06
CA PHE A 199 -26.97 16.14 -14.31
C PHE A 199 -25.91 16.25 -15.40
N ILE A 200 -24.77 16.90 -15.13
CA ILE A 200 -23.71 17.14 -16.12
C ILE A 200 -23.19 15.84 -16.76
N LYS A 201 -23.15 14.73 -16.01
CA LYS A 201 -22.75 13.39 -16.50
C LYS A 201 -23.93 12.52 -16.97
N LEU A 202 -25.18 12.94 -16.76
CA LEU A 202 -26.38 12.17 -17.12
C LEU A 202 -26.46 12.06 -18.64
N PRO A 203 -26.48 10.85 -19.23
CA PRO A 203 -26.57 10.74 -20.68
C PRO A 203 -27.91 11.24 -21.20
N VAL A 204 -27.86 11.88 -22.37
CA VAL A 204 -29.04 12.36 -23.08
C VAL A 204 -29.00 11.84 -24.52
N LEU A 205 -29.94 10.96 -24.85
CA LEU A 205 -30.18 10.45 -26.20
C LEU A 205 -31.24 11.31 -26.87
N VAL A 206 -30.87 12.02 -27.93
CA VAL A 206 -31.80 12.91 -28.65
C VAL A 206 -32.52 12.15 -29.75
N LEU A 207 -33.84 12.34 -29.86
CA LEU A 207 -34.67 11.87 -30.96
C LEU A 207 -35.07 13.09 -31.82
N SER A 208 -34.91 13.01 -33.15
CA SER A 208 -35.27 14.14 -34.04
C SER A 208 -35.73 13.66 -35.42
N GLY A 209 -36.63 14.40 -36.07
CA GLY A 209 -37.03 14.14 -37.45
C GLY A 209 -35.99 14.50 -38.51
N THR A 210 -35.08 15.44 -38.21
CA THR A 210 -34.07 15.95 -39.15
C THR A 210 -32.71 15.28 -38.92
N ALA A 211 -32.03 14.90 -39.99
CA ALA A 211 -30.75 14.18 -39.94
C ALA A 211 -29.65 14.85 -40.78
N ASP A 212 -29.75 16.14 -41.04
CA ASP A 212 -28.67 16.88 -41.69
C ASP A 212 -27.47 16.99 -40.75
N ALA A 213 -26.27 17.05 -41.34
CA ALA A 213 -25.02 17.04 -40.59
C ALA A 213 -24.85 18.25 -39.66
N GLU A 214 -25.49 19.38 -39.97
CA GLU A 214 -25.38 20.59 -39.14
C GLU A 214 -26.18 20.45 -37.85
N THR A 215 -27.41 19.94 -37.95
CA THR A 215 -28.27 19.67 -36.80
C THR A 215 -27.66 18.63 -35.87
N VAL A 216 -27.16 17.51 -36.41
CA VAL A 216 -26.50 16.47 -35.60
C VAL A 216 -25.26 17.04 -34.90
N ARG A 217 -24.41 17.78 -35.63
CA ARG A 217 -23.23 18.44 -35.05
C ARG A 217 -23.61 19.42 -33.95
N TYR A 218 -24.67 20.20 -34.15
CA TYR A 218 -25.15 21.16 -33.17
C TYR A 218 -25.64 20.45 -31.89
N ILE A 219 -26.45 19.41 -32.01
CA ILE A 219 -26.97 18.63 -30.87
C ILE A 219 -25.83 18.03 -30.02
N LEU A 220 -24.86 17.38 -30.66
CA LEU A 220 -23.72 16.77 -29.96
C LEU A 220 -22.83 17.83 -29.28
N LYS A 221 -22.56 18.96 -29.94
CA LYS A 221 -21.78 20.06 -29.34
C LYS A 221 -22.45 20.69 -28.12
N ASN A 222 -23.79 20.67 -28.06
CA ASN A 222 -24.55 21.15 -26.90
C ASN A 222 -24.64 20.09 -25.78
N GLY A 223 -23.94 18.96 -25.91
CA GLY A 223 -23.74 17.99 -24.84
C GLY A 223 -24.68 16.78 -24.91
N ALA A 224 -25.40 16.56 -25.99
CA ALA A 224 -26.09 15.27 -26.18
C ALA A 224 -25.05 14.14 -26.20
N SER A 225 -25.39 13.03 -25.57
CA SER A 225 -24.54 11.84 -25.60
C SER A 225 -24.62 11.16 -26.96
N ASP A 226 -25.81 11.15 -27.55
CA ASP A 226 -26.09 10.47 -28.81
C ASP A 226 -27.37 11.03 -29.43
N TYR A 227 -27.63 10.63 -30.68
CA TYR A 227 -28.69 11.14 -31.53
C TYR A 227 -29.30 10.00 -32.36
N LEU A 228 -30.63 9.89 -32.43
CA LEU A 228 -31.35 8.92 -33.26
C LEU A 228 -32.44 9.59 -34.10
N ARG A 229 -32.49 9.27 -35.40
CA ARG A 229 -33.44 9.88 -36.35
C ARG A 229 -34.82 9.21 -36.26
N LYS A 230 -35.90 9.99 -36.24
CA LYS A 230 -37.29 9.54 -36.40
C LYS A 230 -37.68 9.43 -37.90
N PRO A 231 -38.41 8.39 -38.33
CA PRO A 231 -38.72 7.16 -37.60
C PRO A 231 -37.47 6.28 -37.41
N PHE A 232 -37.37 5.58 -36.28
CA PHE A 232 -36.21 4.75 -35.92
C PHE A 232 -36.56 3.26 -35.80
N ILE A 233 -35.56 2.41 -35.99
CA ILE A 233 -35.63 0.98 -35.75
C ILE A 233 -35.52 0.72 -34.23
N PHE A 234 -36.40 -0.12 -33.69
CA PHE A 234 -36.43 -0.38 -32.24
C PHE A 234 -35.17 -1.04 -31.71
N GLU A 235 -34.59 -1.97 -32.47
CA GLU A 235 -33.34 -2.63 -32.13
C GLU A 235 -32.20 -1.61 -31.96
N GLU A 236 -32.04 -0.69 -32.92
CA GLU A 236 -31.02 0.37 -32.86
C GLU A 236 -31.22 1.27 -31.63
N PHE A 237 -32.47 1.65 -31.34
CA PHE A 237 -32.82 2.44 -30.16
C PHE A 237 -32.43 1.71 -28.85
N LEU A 238 -32.79 0.43 -28.74
CA LEU A 238 -32.51 -0.39 -27.56
C LEU A 238 -31.01 -0.55 -27.32
N LEU A 239 -30.23 -0.83 -28.37
CA LEU A 239 -28.78 -0.97 -28.27
C LEU A 239 -28.11 0.30 -27.75
N ARG A 240 -28.58 1.48 -28.20
CA ARG A 240 -28.06 2.77 -27.72
C ARG A 240 -28.47 3.06 -26.28
N VAL A 241 -29.72 2.77 -25.91
CA VAL A 241 -30.18 2.91 -24.53
C VAL A 241 -29.34 2.06 -23.58
N ASP A 242 -29.13 0.78 -23.90
CA ASP A 242 -28.32 -0.13 -23.10
C ASP A 242 -26.90 0.38 -22.92
N LEU A 243 -26.26 0.78 -24.03
CA LEU A 243 -24.91 1.31 -24.04
C LEU A 243 -24.75 2.48 -23.08
N TRP A 244 -25.64 3.48 -23.18
CA TRP A 244 -25.52 4.70 -22.38
C TRP A 244 -25.89 4.50 -20.92
N VAL A 245 -26.91 3.67 -20.63
CA VAL A 245 -27.25 3.32 -19.24
C VAL A 245 -26.10 2.57 -18.58
N ASP A 246 -25.53 1.57 -19.25
CA ASP A 246 -24.42 0.79 -18.70
C ASP A 246 -23.15 1.64 -18.55
N TYR A 247 -22.84 2.49 -19.54
CA TYR A 247 -21.73 3.44 -19.44
C TYR A 247 -21.88 4.40 -18.25
N TYR A 248 -23.07 4.99 -18.07
CA TYR A 248 -23.31 5.91 -16.96
C TYR A 248 -23.20 5.22 -15.60
N ARG A 249 -23.69 3.98 -15.50
CA ARG A 249 -23.55 3.17 -14.28
C ARG A 249 -22.08 2.90 -13.95
N GLN A 250 -21.29 2.48 -14.94
CA GLN A 250 -19.86 2.23 -14.76
C GLN A 250 -19.10 3.50 -14.37
N SER A 251 -19.42 4.65 -14.99
CA SER A 251 -18.81 5.94 -14.63
C SER A 251 -19.13 6.34 -13.19
N ARG A 252 -20.36 6.10 -12.72
CA ARG A 252 -20.78 6.36 -11.33
C ARG A 252 -20.02 5.49 -10.34
N GLU A 253 -19.91 4.20 -10.62
CA GLU A 253 -19.17 3.25 -9.77
C GLU A 253 -17.68 3.61 -9.69
N LEU A 254 -17.09 4.03 -10.81
CA LEU A 254 -15.69 4.45 -10.87
C LEU A 254 -15.44 5.71 -10.03
N ASP A 255 -16.32 6.72 -10.11
CA ASP A 255 -16.23 7.93 -9.29
C ASP A 255 -16.30 7.58 -7.79
N GLU A 256 -17.20 6.68 -7.40
CA GLU A 256 -17.36 6.24 -6.01
C GLU A 256 -16.12 5.52 -5.49
N LYS A 257 -15.57 4.58 -6.29
CA LYS A 257 -14.32 3.88 -5.97
C LYS A 257 -13.12 4.82 -5.86
N THR A 258 -13.03 5.81 -6.76
CA THR A 258 -11.95 6.81 -6.74
C THR A 258 -11.99 7.63 -5.45
N ASN A 259 -13.16 8.11 -5.06
CA ASN A 259 -13.34 8.85 -3.80
C ASN A 259 -13.01 8.01 -2.55
N GLN A 260 -13.33 6.71 -2.57
CA GLN A 260 -12.95 5.80 -1.48
C GLN A 260 -11.44 5.60 -1.39
N LEU A 261 -10.78 5.45 -2.54
CA LEU A 261 -9.33 5.27 -2.62
C LEU A 261 -8.58 6.50 -2.09
N GLU A 262 -9.03 7.70 -2.44
CA GLU A 262 -8.45 8.96 -1.93
C GLU A 262 -8.55 9.06 -0.41
N LYS A 263 -9.71 8.72 0.17
CA LYS A 263 -9.90 8.70 1.62
C LYS A 263 -8.99 7.70 2.30
N LEU A 264 -8.83 6.51 1.71
CA LEU A 264 -7.97 5.46 2.26
C LEU A 264 -6.50 5.88 2.22
N ASN A 265 -6.04 6.44 1.11
CA ASN A 265 -4.66 6.95 0.97
C ASN A 265 -4.34 8.01 2.02
N LYS A 266 -5.25 8.98 2.24
CA LYS A 266 -5.05 10.02 3.26
C LYS A 266 -4.93 9.42 4.68
N ASN A 267 -5.76 8.43 5.02
CA ASN A 267 -5.70 7.76 6.32
C ASN A 267 -4.39 6.98 6.49
N LEU A 268 -3.95 6.27 5.44
CA LEU A 268 -2.69 5.53 5.45
C LEU A 268 -1.48 6.45 5.66
N GLU A 269 -1.45 7.60 5.00
CA GLU A 269 -0.40 8.61 5.18
C GLU A 269 -0.31 9.10 6.63
N GLU A 270 -1.45 9.41 7.25
CA GLU A 270 -1.52 9.81 8.66
C GLU A 270 -1.00 8.70 9.59
N ARG A 271 -1.37 7.45 9.33
CA ARG A 271 -0.93 6.29 10.13
C ARG A 271 0.57 6.02 9.99
N ILE A 272 1.12 6.13 8.78
CA ILE A 272 2.58 6.00 8.54
C ILE A 272 3.33 7.09 9.31
N LYS A 273 2.82 8.34 9.29
CA LYS A 273 3.44 9.45 10.03
C LYS A 273 3.43 9.22 11.55
N GLN A 274 2.36 8.65 12.09
CA GLN A 274 2.29 8.33 13.52
C GLN A 274 3.26 7.21 13.91
N GLU A 275 3.30 6.12 13.13
CA GLU A 275 4.15 4.97 13.43
C GLU A 275 5.65 5.31 13.30
N THR A 276 6.01 6.17 12.33
CA THR A 276 7.39 6.65 12.18
C THR A 276 7.84 7.49 13.37
N LEU A 277 7.00 8.40 13.89
CA LEU A 277 7.30 9.16 15.10
C LEU A 277 7.47 8.25 16.33
N LYS A 278 6.60 7.25 16.47
CA LYS A 278 6.65 6.28 17.57
C LYS A 278 7.92 5.43 17.53
N ASN A 279 8.36 5.01 16.34
CA ASN A 279 9.61 4.28 16.17
C ASN A 279 10.83 5.13 16.54
N LEU A 280 10.85 6.41 16.14
CA LEU A 280 11.93 7.34 16.53
C LEU A 280 12.01 7.52 18.05
N GLU A 281 10.88 7.60 18.74
CA GLU A 281 10.84 7.68 20.21
C GLU A 281 11.33 6.39 20.86
N LYS A 282 10.91 5.23 20.34
CA LYS A 282 11.37 3.92 20.79
C LYS A 282 12.89 3.79 20.64
N ASP A 283 13.47 4.21 19.51
CA ASP A 283 14.90 4.18 19.28
C ASP A 283 15.67 5.08 20.26
N ARG A 284 15.16 6.28 20.55
CA ARG A 284 15.75 7.16 21.59
C ARG A 284 15.75 6.50 22.97
N LEU A 285 14.65 5.85 23.34
CA LEU A 285 14.51 5.19 24.64
C LEU A 285 15.42 3.96 24.74
N LEU A 286 15.55 3.18 23.66
CA LEU A 286 16.50 2.07 23.57
C LEU A 286 17.94 2.54 23.72
N PHE A 287 18.30 3.63 23.05
CA PHE A 287 19.62 4.25 23.14
C PHE A 287 19.96 4.65 24.59
N ALA A 288 19.04 5.33 25.27
CA ALA A 288 19.22 5.73 26.67
C ALA A 288 19.40 4.51 27.61
N LYS A 289 18.58 3.46 27.43
CA LYS A 289 18.66 2.25 28.26
C LYS A 289 19.99 1.52 28.12
N SER A 290 20.50 1.36 26.89
CA SER A 290 21.78 0.67 26.72
C SER A 290 22.95 1.47 27.24
N ARG A 291 22.94 2.80 27.09
CA ARG A 291 23.98 3.65 27.68
C ARG A 291 24.07 3.44 29.19
N LEU A 292 22.93 3.41 29.88
CA LEU A 292 22.87 3.10 31.31
C LEU A 292 23.44 1.71 31.64
N ALA A 293 23.16 0.71 30.79
CA ALA A 293 23.69 -0.63 30.98
C ALA A 293 25.21 -0.72 30.78
N GLU A 294 25.76 -0.04 29.76
CA GLU A 294 27.20 0.05 29.52
C GLU A 294 27.92 0.73 30.69
N ILE A 295 27.37 1.85 31.20
CA ILE A 295 27.88 2.50 32.41
C ILE A 295 27.88 1.50 33.57
N GLY A 296 26.77 0.78 33.79
CA GLY A 296 26.64 -0.23 34.84
C GLY A 296 27.69 -1.34 34.75
N GLN A 297 27.97 -1.87 33.56
CA GLN A 297 29.01 -2.89 33.36
C GLN A 297 30.41 -2.36 33.65
N MET A 298 30.68 -1.09 33.34
CA MET A 298 31.99 -0.46 33.57
C MET A 298 32.21 0.05 34.98
N MET A 299 31.14 0.24 35.77
CA MET A 299 31.26 0.68 37.17
C MET A 299 32.19 -0.22 37.98
N SER A 300 32.25 -1.53 37.70
CA SER A 300 33.17 -2.44 38.38
C SER A 300 34.65 -2.12 38.10
N ALA A 301 34.99 -1.75 36.87
CA ALA A 301 36.35 -1.37 36.48
C ALA A 301 36.75 -0.01 37.08
N VAL A 302 35.83 0.96 37.10
CA VAL A 302 36.06 2.28 37.73
C VAL A 302 36.22 2.13 39.24
N ALA A 303 35.38 1.30 39.89
CA ALA A 303 35.49 1.02 41.32
C ALA A 303 36.85 0.38 41.66
N HIS A 304 37.36 -0.51 40.80
CA HIS A 304 38.70 -1.06 40.96
C HIS A 304 39.79 0.02 40.75
N GLN A 305 39.62 0.90 39.76
CA GLN A 305 40.54 2.02 39.53
C GLN A 305 40.57 3.02 40.69
N TRP A 306 39.51 3.14 41.49
CA TRP A 306 39.51 3.97 42.70
C TRP A 306 40.21 3.33 43.88
N LYS A 307 40.19 2.00 44.00
CA LYS A 307 40.92 1.31 45.08
C LYS A 307 42.43 1.53 44.99
N GLN A 308 42.99 1.62 43.79
CA GLN A 308 44.43 1.82 43.58
C GLN A 308 44.98 3.13 44.18
N PRO A 309 44.44 4.32 43.85
CA PRO A 309 44.89 5.58 44.44
C PRO A 309 44.57 5.66 45.93
N LEU A 310 43.48 5.06 46.41
CA LEU A 310 43.20 4.95 47.85
C LEU A 310 44.25 4.12 48.57
N ASN A 311 44.70 3.01 47.99
CA ASN A 311 45.79 2.20 48.55
C ASN A 311 47.12 2.97 48.53
N SER A 312 47.37 3.76 47.48
CA SER A 312 48.54 4.66 47.39
C SER A 312 48.51 5.70 48.51
N LEU A 313 47.38 6.38 48.72
CA LEU A 313 47.15 7.32 49.81
C LEU A 313 47.34 6.66 51.18
N SER A 314 46.76 5.47 51.38
CA SER A 314 46.93 4.71 52.63
C SER A 314 48.40 4.38 52.88
N ALA A 315 49.15 3.95 51.86
CA ALA A 315 50.58 3.68 51.99
C ALA A 315 51.39 4.94 52.30
N LEU A 316 51.07 6.09 51.69
CA LEU A 316 51.69 7.39 52.00
C LEU A 316 51.46 7.77 53.46
N ILE A 317 50.23 7.67 53.94
CA ILE A 317 49.85 7.99 55.32
C ILE A 317 50.56 7.03 56.29
N SER A 318 50.51 5.72 56.03
CA SER A 318 51.20 4.72 56.86
C SER A 318 52.71 4.95 56.90
N ARG A 319 53.33 5.35 55.79
CA ARG A 319 54.76 5.68 55.73
C ARG A 319 55.10 6.89 56.59
N THR A 320 54.28 7.94 56.52
CA THR A 320 54.44 9.16 57.34
C THR A 320 54.23 8.86 58.83
N TYR A 321 53.22 8.05 59.16
CA TYR A 321 52.96 7.63 60.53
C TYR A 321 54.08 6.76 61.11
N LEU A 322 54.63 5.84 60.32
CA LEU A 322 55.78 5.04 60.73
C LEU A 322 57.02 5.92 61.00
N ARG A 323 57.27 6.93 60.17
CA ARG A 323 58.36 7.90 60.40
C ARG A 323 58.15 8.71 61.68
N TYR A 324 56.93 9.13 61.96
CA TYR A 324 56.58 9.78 63.22
C TYR A 324 56.91 8.90 64.44
N GLN A 325 56.56 7.62 64.39
CA GLN A 325 56.88 6.67 65.46
C GLN A 325 58.38 6.45 65.64
N LEU A 326 59.12 6.31 64.53
CA LEU A 326 60.57 6.09 64.55
C LEU A 326 61.37 7.32 65.01
N ASN A 327 60.84 8.52 64.82
CA ASN A 327 61.47 9.78 65.22
C ASN A 327 60.91 10.36 66.54
N ASN A 328 60.54 9.49 67.49
CA ASN A 328 60.07 9.87 68.83
C ASN A 328 58.92 10.90 68.83
N GLY A 329 57.98 10.78 67.90
CA GLY A 329 56.84 11.69 67.80
C GLY A 329 57.14 13.02 67.09
N SER A 330 58.22 13.09 66.31
CA SER A 330 58.53 14.25 65.45
C SER A 330 58.49 13.87 63.96
N ILE A 331 58.01 14.79 63.12
CA ILE A 331 58.03 14.67 61.66
C ILE A 331 58.83 15.84 61.10
N ASP A 332 59.78 15.54 60.22
CA ASP A 332 60.52 16.58 59.50
C ASP A 332 59.68 17.18 58.36
N LYS A 333 59.99 18.43 58.01
CA LYS A 333 59.27 19.18 56.98
C LYS A 333 59.27 18.45 55.62
N GLN A 334 60.35 17.79 55.23
CA GLN A 334 60.44 17.11 53.94
C GLN A 334 59.49 15.91 53.87
N THR A 335 59.40 15.12 54.93
CA THR A 335 58.46 14.00 55.03
C THR A 335 57.00 14.49 54.95
N MET A 336 56.68 15.59 55.64
CA MET A 336 55.33 16.17 55.61
C MET A 336 54.98 16.74 54.24
N ASP A 337 55.87 17.56 53.65
CA ASP A 337 55.70 18.17 52.33
C ASP A 337 55.53 17.08 51.26
N PHE A 338 56.36 16.03 51.29
CA PHE A 338 56.23 14.89 50.37
C PHE A 338 54.86 14.22 50.49
N CYS A 339 54.39 13.96 51.71
CA CYS A 339 53.09 13.33 51.93
C CYS A 339 51.96 14.21 51.39
N PHE A 340 52.02 15.52 51.64
CA PHE A 340 51.02 16.49 51.20
C PHE A 340 50.97 16.61 49.67
N GLU A 341 52.11 16.79 49.01
CA GLU A 341 52.19 16.93 47.55
C GLU A 341 51.69 15.67 46.84
N ASN A 342 52.17 14.48 47.24
CA ASN A 342 51.77 13.23 46.59
C ASN A 342 50.32 12.87 46.88
N ALA A 343 49.80 13.18 48.08
CA ALA A 343 48.40 12.99 48.38
C ALA A 343 47.50 13.90 47.52
N ASN A 344 47.86 15.18 47.38
CA ASN A 344 47.11 16.12 46.55
C ASN A 344 47.15 15.75 45.06
N LEU A 345 48.32 15.37 44.54
CA LEU A 345 48.43 14.85 43.17
C LEU A 345 47.51 13.64 42.96
N GLN A 346 47.51 12.70 43.90
CA GLN A 346 46.67 11.50 43.81
C GLN A 346 45.16 11.83 43.87
N ILE A 347 44.75 12.78 44.73
CA ILE A 347 43.37 13.25 44.83
C ILE A 347 42.94 13.99 43.54
N GLN A 348 43.83 14.82 42.99
CA GLN A 348 43.57 15.54 41.74
C GLN A 348 43.41 14.57 40.56
N ASP A 349 44.29 13.56 40.46
CA ASP A 349 44.21 12.50 39.46
C ASP A 349 42.90 11.70 39.58
N MET A 350 42.48 11.38 40.81
CA MET A 350 41.20 10.72 41.06
C MET A 350 40.03 11.57 40.57
N SER A 351 40.02 12.86 40.92
CA SER A 351 38.97 13.81 40.51
C SER A 351 38.90 13.93 38.99
N GLU A 352 40.03 14.15 38.32
CA GLU A 352 40.10 14.26 36.87
C GLU A 352 39.60 12.98 36.18
N THR A 353 39.93 11.80 36.73
CA THR A 353 39.47 10.51 36.20
C THR A 353 37.95 10.40 36.24
N ILE A 354 37.31 10.81 37.34
CA ILE A 354 35.85 10.79 37.51
C ILE A 354 35.19 11.76 36.53
N THR A 355 35.71 12.99 36.45
CA THR A 355 35.19 14.00 35.53
C THR A 355 35.33 13.55 34.08
N ASN A 356 36.47 12.98 33.70
CA ASN A 356 36.71 12.44 32.36
C ASN A 356 35.76 11.28 32.03
N PHE A 357 35.48 10.40 32.99
CA PHE A 357 34.52 9.31 32.84
C PHE A 357 33.10 9.84 32.65
N MET A 358 32.63 10.72 33.54
CA MET A 358 31.30 11.33 33.46
C MET A 358 31.09 12.11 32.15
N ASN A 359 32.11 12.85 31.71
CA ASN A 359 32.06 13.61 30.46
C ASN A 359 32.03 12.71 29.22
N PHE A 360 32.65 11.53 29.25
CA PHE A 360 32.66 10.60 28.12
C PHE A 360 31.27 9.98 27.83
N PHE A 361 30.45 9.79 28.86
CA PHE A 361 29.09 9.26 28.71
C PHE A 361 28.03 10.36 28.61
N LYS A 362 28.42 11.64 28.62
CA LYS A 362 27.50 12.75 28.38
C LYS A 362 27.09 12.75 26.90
N PRO A 363 25.80 12.91 26.56
CA PRO A 363 25.39 13.01 25.16
C PRO A 363 25.97 14.26 24.52
N ASP A 364 26.52 14.11 23.33
CA ASP A 364 26.87 15.26 22.51
C ASP A 364 25.57 15.92 22.02
N LYS A 365 25.49 17.25 22.17
CA LYS A 365 24.29 18.01 21.81
C LYS A 365 24.23 18.33 20.32
N GLU A 366 25.38 18.54 19.71
CA GLU A 366 25.54 18.99 18.33
C GLU A 366 26.65 18.22 17.64
N LYS A 367 26.62 18.18 16.31
CA LYS A 367 27.70 17.60 15.52
C LYS A 367 28.88 18.54 15.52
N GLU A 368 30.07 17.98 15.68
CA GLU A 368 31.32 18.71 15.54
C GLU A 368 32.30 17.96 14.62
N ILE A 369 33.23 18.72 14.07
CA ILE A 369 34.37 18.17 13.34
C ILE A 369 35.44 17.83 14.37
N PHE A 370 35.74 16.54 14.51
CA PHE A 370 36.72 16.07 15.47
C PHE A 370 37.84 15.26 14.82
N ASN A 371 38.99 15.23 15.49
CA ASN A 371 40.15 14.44 15.05
C ASN A 371 39.99 12.98 15.47
N LEU A 372 40.01 12.07 14.50
CA LEU A 372 39.75 10.64 14.74
C LEU A 372 40.78 10.00 15.69
N TYR A 373 42.07 10.30 15.47
CA TYR A 373 43.16 9.78 16.31
C TYR A 373 43.01 10.21 17.78
N THR A 374 42.68 11.49 18.02
CA THR A 374 42.51 12.03 19.38
C THR A 374 41.40 11.31 20.14
N ILE A 375 40.25 11.07 19.51
CA ILE A 375 39.12 10.38 20.17
C ILE A 375 39.47 8.92 20.48
N ILE A 376 40.07 8.19 19.53
CA ILE A 376 40.52 6.81 19.76
C ILE A 376 41.50 6.75 20.94
N ARG A 377 42.49 7.65 20.99
CA ARG A 377 43.46 7.70 22.09
C ARG A 377 42.82 8.03 23.44
N ARG A 378 41.85 8.95 23.46
CA ARG A 378 41.08 9.28 24.66
C ARG A 378 40.30 8.08 25.18
N THR A 379 39.61 7.34 24.30
CA THR A 379 38.89 6.11 24.66
C THR A 379 39.84 5.05 25.23
N ILE A 380 41.00 4.83 24.60
CA ILE A 380 42.00 3.86 25.07
C ILE A 380 42.53 4.21 26.45
N LYS A 381 42.70 5.51 26.77
CA LYS A 381 43.16 5.97 28.08
C LYS A 381 42.23 5.48 29.21
N LEU A 382 40.91 5.44 28.97
CA LEU A 382 39.91 4.99 29.95
C LEU A 382 40.03 3.50 30.29
N ILE A 383 40.40 2.67 29.31
CA ILE A 383 40.45 1.21 29.45
C ILE A 383 41.87 0.64 29.52
N LYS A 384 42.90 1.49 29.58
CA LYS A 384 44.31 1.08 29.56
C LYS A 384 44.63 -0.03 30.57
N ASN A 385 44.11 0.09 31.80
CA ASN A 385 44.35 -0.90 32.85
C ASN A 385 43.61 -2.21 32.60
N VAL A 386 42.42 -2.17 31.98
CA VAL A 386 41.64 -3.36 31.59
C VAL A 386 42.38 -4.14 30.51
N LEU A 387 42.95 -3.44 29.52
CA LEU A 387 43.75 -4.06 28.47
C LEU A 387 45.00 -4.74 29.05
N LYS A 388 45.72 -4.04 29.95
CA LYS A 388 46.91 -4.58 30.62
C LYS A 388 46.61 -5.79 31.49
N SER A 389 45.58 -5.75 32.34
CA SER A 389 45.26 -6.86 33.24
C SER A 389 44.80 -8.12 32.50
N ASN A 390 44.35 -7.96 31.26
CA ASN A 390 43.92 -9.06 30.39
C ASN A 390 44.95 -9.40 29.30
N ASN A 391 46.18 -8.86 29.35
CA ASN A 391 47.25 -9.10 28.37
C ASN A 391 46.82 -8.87 26.91
N ILE A 392 46.06 -7.81 26.65
CA ILE A 392 45.60 -7.44 25.30
C ILE A 392 46.54 -6.40 24.71
N GLU A 393 47.18 -6.73 23.59
CA GLU A 393 47.98 -5.80 22.79
C GLU A 393 47.06 -5.00 21.86
N LEU A 394 47.18 -3.67 21.88
CA LEU A 394 46.37 -2.77 21.05
C LEU A 394 47.28 -1.95 20.13
N GLU A 395 47.14 -2.15 18.82
CA GLU A 395 47.83 -1.40 17.77
C GLU A 395 46.90 -0.33 17.19
N VAL A 396 47.39 0.90 17.05
CA VAL A 396 46.64 2.02 16.45
C VAL A 396 47.41 2.58 15.26
N ASP A 397 46.84 2.38 14.08
CA ASP A 397 47.38 2.76 12.77
C ASP A 397 46.41 3.73 12.08
N VAL A 398 46.31 4.93 12.64
CA VAL A 398 45.37 5.98 12.21
C VAL A 398 46.14 7.27 11.99
N ASP A 399 46.01 7.84 10.79
CA ASP A 399 46.63 9.13 10.45
C ASP A 399 46.01 10.26 11.29
N ARG A 400 46.87 11.16 11.78
CA ARG A 400 46.47 12.35 12.54
C ARG A 400 45.77 13.39 11.66
N SER A 401 45.85 13.30 10.34
CA SER A 401 45.17 14.22 9.42
C SER A 401 43.68 13.90 9.22
N ILE A 402 43.17 12.78 9.73
CA ILE A 402 41.79 12.34 9.49
C ILE A 402 40.84 13.04 10.47
N TYR A 403 39.92 13.83 9.90
CA TYR A 403 38.82 14.49 10.61
C TYR A 403 37.48 13.94 10.16
N VAL A 404 36.57 13.81 11.13
CA VAL A 404 35.23 13.25 10.92
C VAL A 404 34.21 14.25 11.47
N GLU A 405 33.11 14.45 10.75
CA GLU A 405 31.95 15.20 11.25
C GLU A 405 31.00 14.22 11.97
N GLY A 406 30.70 14.49 13.23
CA GLY A 406 29.76 13.67 13.98
C GLY A 406 29.78 13.98 15.48
N TYR A 407 29.63 12.94 16.28
CA TYR A 407 29.50 13.05 17.73
C TYR A 407 30.67 12.29 18.40
N PRO A 408 31.71 13.00 18.89
CA PRO A 408 32.93 12.37 19.38
C PRO A 408 32.74 11.39 20.54
N ASN A 409 31.83 11.67 21.49
CA ASN A 409 31.59 10.77 22.62
C ASN A 409 30.87 9.49 22.17
N GLU A 410 29.90 9.60 21.26
CA GLU A 410 29.20 8.47 20.63
C GLU A 410 30.16 7.65 19.77
N PHE A 411 31.07 8.28 19.04
CA PHE A 411 32.12 7.57 18.32
C PHE A 411 33.06 6.83 19.28
N GLY A 412 33.45 7.48 20.38
CA GLY A 412 34.21 6.85 21.45
C GLY A 412 33.52 5.60 22.01
N GLN A 413 32.20 5.63 22.17
CA GLN A 413 31.38 4.49 22.60
C GLN A 413 31.43 3.32 21.60
N ILE A 414 31.44 3.59 20.28
CA ILE A 414 31.63 2.54 19.27
C ILE A 414 32.96 1.81 19.50
N ILE A 415 34.07 2.55 19.60
CA ILE A 415 35.40 1.98 19.84
C ILE A 415 35.42 1.15 21.12
N LEU A 416 34.84 1.70 22.18
CA LEU A 416 34.76 1.06 23.48
C LEU A 416 33.97 -0.26 23.46
N ASN A 417 32.83 -0.29 22.76
CA ASN A 417 32.00 -1.47 22.59
C ASN A 417 32.73 -2.56 21.81
N MET A 418 33.39 -2.21 20.71
CA MET A 418 34.14 -3.17 19.88
C MET A 418 35.31 -3.79 20.66
N ILE A 419 36.04 -2.99 21.44
CA ILE A 419 37.14 -3.50 22.26
C ILE A 419 36.63 -4.43 23.37
N ASN A 420 35.51 -4.12 24.03
CA ASN A 420 34.94 -5.01 25.04
C ASN A 420 34.42 -6.32 24.45
N ASN A 421 33.78 -6.26 23.28
CA ASN A 421 33.37 -7.48 22.58
C ASN A 421 34.57 -8.36 22.23
N SER A 422 35.67 -7.76 21.77
CA SER A 422 36.93 -8.47 21.51
C SER A 422 37.50 -9.10 22.78
N LYS A 423 37.57 -8.33 23.88
CA LYS A 423 38.03 -8.80 25.20
C LYS A 423 37.22 -10.00 25.69
N ASP A 424 35.90 -9.90 25.63
CA ASP A 424 35.02 -10.97 26.10
C ASP A 424 35.19 -12.24 25.24
N ALA A 425 35.34 -12.09 23.92
CA ALA A 425 35.61 -13.20 23.02
C ALA A 425 36.97 -13.87 23.30
N PHE A 426 38.02 -13.09 23.60
CA PHE A 426 39.32 -13.64 24.00
C PHE A 426 39.24 -14.48 25.27
N LEU A 427 38.48 -14.01 26.27
CA LEU A 427 38.32 -14.68 27.55
C LEU A 427 37.46 -15.94 27.44
N GLU A 428 36.35 -15.86 26.72
CA GLU A 428 35.43 -16.98 26.51
C GLU A 428 36.09 -18.13 25.76
N ARG A 429 36.92 -17.81 24.77
CA ARG A 429 37.62 -18.79 23.91
C ARG A 429 39.03 -19.13 24.38
N ASN A 430 39.45 -18.62 25.54
CA ASN A 430 40.78 -18.85 26.13
C ASN A 430 41.96 -18.55 25.16
N ILE A 431 41.82 -17.51 24.32
CA ILE A 431 42.88 -17.10 23.38
C ILE A 431 44.03 -16.48 24.17
N THR A 432 45.27 -16.87 23.85
CA THR A 432 46.49 -16.38 24.50
C THR A 432 47.16 -15.23 23.73
N ASP A 433 47.15 -15.28 22.39
CA ASP A 433 47.62 -14.19 21.52
C ASP A 433 46.50 -13.17 21.26
N ARG A 434 46.35 -12.23 22.20
CA ARG A 434 45.24 -11.26 22.22
C ARG A 434 45.68 -9.94 21.61
N LYS A 435 45.32 -9.72 20.34
CA LYS A 435 45.66 -8.50 19.61
C LYS A 435 44.43 -7.84 19.04
N ILE A 436 44.35 -6.53 19.18
CA ILE A 436 43.34 -5.69 18.53
C ILE A 436 44.09 -4.64 17.71
N LYS A 437 43.73 -4.50 16.43
CA LYS A 437 44.26 -3.47 15.55
C LYS A 437 43.15 -2.51 15.14
N ILE A 438 43.37 -1.22 15.39
CA ILE A 438 42.50 -0.15 14.91
C ILE A 438 43.25 0.59 13.81
N SER A 439 42.66 0.65 12.61
CA SER A 439 43.25 1.39 11.48
C SER A 439 42.23 2.24 10.75
N ALA A 440 42.68 3.29 10.06
CA ALA A 440 41.79 4.12 9.26
C ALA A 440 42.43 4.46 7.91
N LYS A 441 41.60 4.52 6.87
CA LYS A 441 41.98 4.93 5.51
C LYS A 441 40.98 5.93 4.99
N GLU A 442 41.46 6.92 4.26
CA GLU A 442 40.63 7.93 3.63
C GLU A 442 40.74 7.83 2.12
N ASN A 443 39.61 7.93 1.41
CA ASN A 443 39.58 8.07 -0.04
C ASN A 443 38.92 9.40 -0.45
N LYS A 444 38.60 9.58 -1.73
CA LYS A 444 38.03 10.85 -2.23
C LYS A 444 36.70 11.22 -1.57
N ASN A 445 35.86 10.25 -1.18
CA ASN A 445 34.49 10.49 -0.74
C ASN A 445 34.16 9.93 0.65
N SER A 446 35.02 9.07 1.22
CA SER A 446 34.69 8.33 2.43
C SER A 446 35.93 8.03 3.28
N ILE A 447 35.69 7.89 4.59
CA ILE A 447 36.65 7.49 5.60
C ILE A 447 36.26 6.08 6.05
N TYR A 448 37.20 5.15 5.96
CA TYR A 448 37.03 3.75 6.36
C TYR A 448 37.81 3.52 7.64
N ILE A 449 37.14 3.00 8.67
CA ILE A 449 37.71 2.71 9.98
C ILE A 449 37.55 1.21 10.20
N PHE A 450 38.66 0.54 10.49
CA PHE A 450 38.71 -0.90 10.68
C PHE A 450 39.12 -1.21 12.11
N ILE A 451 38.38 -2.14 12.73
CA ILE A 451 38.70 -2.68 14.05
C ILE A 451 38.77 -4.19 13.89
N GLU A 452 39.96 -4.74 14.02
CA GLU A 452 40.24 -6.16 13.80
C GLU A 452 40.78 -6.81 15.08
N ASP A 453 40.22 -7.95 15.46
CA ASP A 453 40.67 -8.76 16.58
C ASP A 453 41.32 -10.08 16.11
N THR A 454 41.99 -10.76 17.03
CA THR A 454 42.49 -12.15 16.85
C THR A 454 41.66 -13.17 17.63
N ALA A 455 40.38 -12.91 17.85
CA ALA A 455 39.52 -13.68 18.77
C ALA A 455 38.81 -14.86 18.10
N GLY A 456 39.19 -15.27 16.89
CA GLY A 456 38.61 -16.44 16.20
C GLY A 456 37.29 -16.19 15.43
N GLY A 457 36.90 -14.94 15.22
CA GLY A 457 35.83 -14.57 14.29
C GLY A 457 34.40 -14.82 14.81
N ILE A 458 33.42 -14.51 13.96
CA ILE A 458 31.98 -14.64 14.24
C ILE A 458 31.41 -15.81 13.44
N PRO A 459 30.70 -16.77 14.05
CA PRO A 459 30.02 -17.84 13.32
C PRO A 459 29.10 -17.29 12.20
N GLU A 460 29.09 -17.94 11.02
CA GLU A 460 28.37 -17.42 9.84
C GLU A 460 26.84 -17.46 9.99
N ASP A 461 26.32 -18.36 10.82
CA ASP A 461 24.89 -18.49 11.15
C ASP A 461 24.33 -17.29 11.92
N ILE A 462 25.15 -16.61 12.73
CA ILE A 462 24.73 -15.47 13.54
C ILE A 462 25.14 -14.11 12.96
N LYS A 463 26.00 -14.10 11.93
CA LYS A 463 26.65 -12.89 11.41
C LYS A 463 25.69 -11.81 10.92
N THR A 464 24.52 -12.19 10.40
CA THR A 464 23.46 -11.25 9.98
C THR A 464 22.65 -10.71 11.15
N GLN A 465 22.62 -11.44 12.27
CA GLN A 465 21.81 -11.13 13.45
C GLN A 465 22.57 -10.33 14.52
N ILE A 466 23.90 -10.26 14.46
CA ILE A 466 24.71 -9.61 15.51
C ILE A 466 24.40 -8.12 15.71
N PHE A 467 23.81 -7.47 14.70
CA PHE A 467 23.40 -6.07 14.76
C PHE A 467 21.91 -5.91 15.12
N GLU A 468 21.18 -7.00 15.36
CA GLU A 468 19.77 -6.93 15.79
C GLU A 468 19.67 -6.62 17.29
N PRO A 469 18.63 -5.90 17.73
CA PRO A 469 18.47 -5.55 19.14
C PRO A 469 18.22 -6.79 20.00
N TYR A 470 18.83 -6.82 21.19
CA TYR A 470 18.76 -7.93 22.17
C TYR A 470 19.43 -9.23 21.74
N PHE A 471 20.04 -9.27 20.55
CA PHE A 471 20.80 -10.42 20.11
C PHE A 471 22.10 -10.54 20.92
N THR A 472 22.28 -11.64 21.63
CA THR A 472 23.48 -11.91 22.44
C THR A 472 23.79 -13.40 22.46
N THR A 473 25.07 -13.74 22.32
CA THR A 473 25.57 -15.11 22.52
C THR A 473 26.03 -15.36 23.97
N LYS A 474 26.00 -14.33 24.82
CA LYS A 474 26.50 -14.38 26.19
C LYS A 474 25.35 -14.74 27.14
N ASN A 475 25.33 -15.97 27.66
CA ASN A 475 24.33 -16.44 28.64
C ASN A 475 24.31 -15.53 29.89
N SER A 476 23.27 -14.69 29.99
CA SER A 476 22.93 -13.81 31.13
C SER A 476 23.85 -12.61 31.42
N ARG A 477 24.99 -12.45 30.73
CA ARG A 477 25.93 -11.32 30.94
C ARG A 477 25.86 -10.22 29.88
N GLY A 478 25.34 -10.50 28.69
CA GLY A 478 25.24 -9.53 27.59
C GLY A 478 23.84 -8.93 27.48
N THR A 479 23.75 -7.61 27.30
CA THR A 479 22.47 -6.93 27.03
C THR A 479 21.96 -7.13 25.61
N GLY A 480 22.85 -7.54 24.69
CA GLY A 480 22.55 -7.67 23.26
C GLY A 480 22.26 -6.34 22.54
N LEU A 481 22.58 -5.19 23.15
CA LEU A 481 22.30 -3.87 22.59
C LEU A 481 23.53 -3.15 22.04
N GLY A 482 24.75 -3.56 22.41
CA GLY A 482 25.98 -2.83 22.08
C GLY A 482 26.26 -2.70 20.58
N LEU A 483 26.21 -3.80 19.83
CA LEU A 483 26.42 -3.78 18.37
C LEU A 483 25.28 -3.10 17.62
N TYR A 484 24.02 -3.34 18.04
CA TYR A 484 22.85 -2.62 17.52
C TYR A 484 23.02 -1.09 17.64
N ILE A 485 23.55 -0.61 18.77
CA ILE A 485 23.78 0.83 18.95
C ILE A 485 24.95 1.35 18.15
N CYS A 486 26.01 0.57 17.99
CA CYS A 486 27.07 0.95 17.06
C CYS A 486 26.49 1.16 15.65
N LYS A 487 25.58 0.29 15.22
CA LYS A 487 24.84 0.46 13.96
C LYS A 487 23.99 1.73 13.94
N LEU A 488 23.17 1.97 14.97
CA LEU A 488 22.36 3.20 15.06
C LEU A 488 23.23 4.47 15.02
N ILE A 489 24.32 4.54 15.78
CA ILE A 489 25.23 5.70 15.79
C ILE A 489 25.81 5.93 14.40
N VAL A 490 26.33 4.88 13.76
CA VAL A 490 26.95 5.00 12.44
C VAL A 490 25.92 5.39 11.39
N GLU A 491 24.80 4.67 11.27
CA GLU A 491 23.83 4.83 10.19
C GLU A 491 22.93 6.06 10.39
N ASN A 492 22.32 6.22 11.58
CA ASN A 492 21.33 7.27 11.81
C ASN A 492 21.96 8.61 12.21
N TYR A 493 23.03 8.59 13.01
CA TYR A 493 23.62 9.83 13.54
C TYR A 493 24.79 10.32 12.69
N MET A 494 25.63 9.43 12.16
CA MET A 494 26.82 9.78 11.37
C MET A 494 26.66 9.57 9.84
N ARG A 495 25.50 9.07 9.37
CA ARG A 495 25.21 8.83 7.93
C ARG A 495 26.22 7.90 7.26
N GLY A 496 26.71 6.91 8.00
CA GLY A 496 27.66 5.91 7.54
C GLY A 496 27.04 4.53 7.35
N GLU A 497 27.91 3.55 7.14
CA GLU A 497 27.57 2.13 7.08
C GLU A 497 28.50 1.36 8.02
N ILE A 498 27.98 0.34 8.71
CA ILE A 498 28.79 -0.60 9.52
C ILE A 498 28.62 -2.02 9.02
N GLY A 499 29.71 -2.77 8.97
CA GLY A 499 29.71 -4.18 8.59
C GLY A 499 30.76 -4.99 9.33
N VAL A 500 30.71 -6.30 9.16
CA VAL A 500 31.70 -7.22 9.73
C VAL A 500 32.08 -8.29 8.71
N LYS A 501 33.35 -8.68 8.71
CA LYS A 501 33.88 -9.82 7.96
C LYS A 501 34.84 -10.60 8.87
N ASN A 502 34.91 -11.92 8.70
CA ASN A 502 35.93 -12.71 9.35
C ASN A 502 37.25 -12.61 8.58
N THR A 503 38.36 -12.56 9.32
CA THR A 503 39.72 -12.71 8.79
C THR A 503 40.26 -14.07 9.20
N SER A 504 41.50 -14.39 8.81
CA SER A 504 42.11 -15.67 9.15
C SER A 504 42.33 -15.88 10.65
N LYS A 505 42.31 -14.80 11.46
CA LYS A 505 42.59 -14.83 12.90
C LYS A 505 41.44 -14.34 13.77
N GLY A 506 40.51 -13.53 13.25
CA GLY A 506 39.42 -13.00 14.07
C GLY A 506 38.34 -12.28 13.28
N ALA A 507 37.63 -11.36 13.93
CA ALA A 507 36.61 -10.54 13.28
C ALA A 507 37.18 -9.17 12.90
N LYS A 508 36.75 -8.65 11.76
CA LYS A 508 37.09 -7.31 11.27
C LYS A 508 35.81 -6.52 11.02
N PHE A 509 35.58 -5.55 11.89
CA PHE A 509 34.52 -4.56 11.73
C PHE A 509 34.99 -3.44 10.80
N GLU A 510 34.11 -3.02 9.92
CA GLU A 510 34.33 -1.97 8.93
C GLU A 510 33.26 -0.89 9.13
N ILE A 511 33.69 0.33 9.45
CA ILE A 511 32.83 1.51 9.56
C ILE A 511 33.20 2.45 8.42
N LYS A 512 32.23 2.81 7.60
CA LYS A 512 32.38 3.73 6.48
C LYS A 512 31.62 5.01 6.77
N LEU A 513 32.32 6.14 6.83
CA LEU A 513 31.74 7.46 7.09
C LEU A 513 31.94 8.38 5.87
N PRO A 514 31.02 9.32 5.61
CA PRO A 514 31.19 10.31 4.55
C PRO A 514 32.37 11.25 4.88
N LYS A 515 33.16 11.60 3.86
CA LYS A 515 34.22 12.61 4.02
C LYS A 515 33.61 14.00 4.10
N ILE A 516 34.23 14.86 4.92
CA ILE A 516 33.85 16.26 5.07
C ILE A 516 33.99 16.95 3.69
N LYS A 517 32.89 17.47 3.14
CA LYS A 517 32.98 18.34 1.96
C LYS A 517 33.64 19.64 2.41
N GLN A 518 34.84 19.92 1.93
CA GLN A 518 35.39 21.26 2.04
C GLN A 518 34.41 22.20 1.35
N GLN A 519 33.80 23.13 2.10
CA GLN A 519 33.10 24.25 1.49
C GLN A 519 34.16 25.05 0.74
N THR A 520 34.21 24.89 -0.59
CA THR A 520 34.88 25.83 -1.48
C THR A 520 34.32 27.20 -1.16
N THR A 521 35.21 28.07 -0.69
CA THR A 521 34.93 29.46 -0.32
C THR A 521 34.50 30.27 -1.54
#